data_AF-A0A3M1NF84-F1
#
_entry.id   AF-A0A3M1NF84-F1
#
_cell.length_a   1.000
_cell.length_b   1.000
_cell.length_c   1.000
_cell.angle_alpha   90.00
_cell.angle_beta   90.00
_cell.angle_gamma   90.00
#
_symmetry.space_group_name_H-M   'P 1'
#
loop_
_entity.id
_entity.type
_entity.pdbx_description
1 polymer ?
#
loop_
_entity_poly.entity_id
_entity_poly.type
_entity_poly.pdbx_seq_one_letter_code
_entity_poly.pdbx_strand_id
1 'polypeptide(L)'
;MNEELRLLVALLQEPGVSGKLIRRLRREYGTLTALQSSLQRELKRYPGPLQRGLASLPAHLEKADLILQTCQRLNIQVVPYWDKRFPVLLEEAVQPPAVLYVKGTLSLSGYPAVAVVGTRKPSAYGLRATAHFVEALVAQGVVIVSGLAYGIDAKAHQVALQQGGKTLAVLAHGLDRIYPSAHKRLAEAILAAGAWVSEYPPGTGLHPL
;
A
#
# COMPACT_ATOMS: atom_id res chain seq x y z
N MET A 1 15.31 -10.84 -11.01
CA MET A 1 14.14 -10.01 -10.68
C MET A 1 12.89 -10.74 -11.15
N ASN A 2 11.81 -10.80 -10.37
CA ASN A 2 10.59 -11.51 -10.77
C ASN A 2 9.93 -10.77 -11.95
N GLU A 3 9.90 -11.38 -13.13
CA GLU A 3 9.39 -10.78 -14.36
C GLU A 3 7.90 -10.43 -14.28
N GLU A 4 7.10 -11.25 -13.60
CA GLU A 4 5.67 -11.00 -13.39
C GLU A 4 5.44 -9.73 -12.55
N LEU A 5 6.27 -9.53 -11.53
CA LEU A 5 6.23 -8.34 -10.68
C LEU A 5 6.67 -7.09 -11.45
N ARG A 6 7.70 -7.22 -12.31
CA ARG A 6 8.16 -6.14 -13.18
C ARG A 6 7.05 -5.68 -14.12
N LEU A 7 6.36 -6.63 -14.76
CA LEU A 7 5.21 -6.34 -15.63
C LEU A 7 4.05 -5.71 -14.87
N LEU A 8 3.76 -6.18 -13.65
CA LEU A 8 2.74 -5.57 -12.80
C LEU A 8 3.02 -4.09 -12.55
N VAL A 9 4.23 -3.77 -12.10
CA VAL A 9 4.62 -2.39 -11.77
C VAL A 9 4.60 -1.53 -13.04
N ALA A 10 5.07 -2.05 -14.16
CA ALA A 10 5.07 -1.36 -15.46
C ALA A 10 3.67 -1.02 -15.93
N LEU A 11 2.74 -1.99 -15.95
CA LEU A 11 1.37 -1.76 -16.42
C LEU A 11 0.63 -0.74 -15.54
N LEU A 12 0.89 -0.73 -14.23
CA LEU A 12 0.31 0.26 -13.31
C LEU A 12 0.87 1.68 -13.50
N GLN A 13 1.91 1.88 -14.31
CA GLN A 13 2.39 3.22 -14.67
C GLN A 13 1.53 3.89 -15.75
N GLU A 14 0.72 3.12 -16.48
CA GLU A 14 -0.14 3.66 -17.53
C GLU A 14 -1.42 4.26 -16.95
N PRO A 15 -1.71 5.55 -17.21
CA PRO A 15 -2.96 6.17 -16.78
C PRO A 15 -4.20 5.42 -17.28
N GLY A 16 -5.03 4.99 -16.34
CA GLY A 16 -6.27 4.24 -16.60
C GLY A 16 -6.13 2.72 -16.53
N VAL A 17 -4.92 2.19 -16.29
CA VAL A 17 -4.75 0.79 -15.89
C VAL A 17 -4.94 0.68 -14.38
N SER A 18 -6.08 0.13 -13.97
CA SER A 18 -6.45 -0.02 -12.56
C SER A 18 -6.12 -1.39 -12.00
N GLY A 19 -6.06 -1.51 -10.66
CA GLY A 19 -5.88 -2.79 -10.00
C GLY A 19 -6.97 -3.83 -10.36
N LYS A 20 -8.21 -3.38 -10.56
CA LYS A 20 -9.31 -4.22 -11.07
C LYS A 20 -9.00 -4.81 -12.45
N LEU A 21 -8.49 -3.99 -13.36
CA LEU A 21 -8.16 -4.42 -14.72
C LEU A 21 -7.05 -5.48 -14.68
N ILE A 22 -5.98 -5.23 -13.93
CA ILE A 22 -4.89 -6.19 -13.74
C ILE A 22 -5.40 -7.53 -13.18
N ARG A 23 -6.21 -7.47 -12.12
CA ARG A 23 -6.79 -8.68 -11.49
C ARG A 23 -7.65 -9.48 -12.48
N ARG A 24 -8.49 -8.79 -13.27
CA ARG A 24 -9.31 -9.42 -14.31
C ARG A 24 -8.44 -10.13 -15.34
N LEU A 25 -7.43 -9.43 -15.88
CA LEU A 25 -6.56 -9.97 -16.92
C LEU A 25 -5.76 -11.17 -16.40
N ARG A 26 -5.16 -11.08 -15.21
CA ARG A 26 -4.42 -12.20 -14.65
C ARG A 26 -5.32 -13.41 -14.36
N ARG A 27 -6.60 -13.22 -14.02
CA ARG A 27 -7.57 -14.32 -13.91
C ARG A 27 -7.85 -15.00 -15.25
N GLU A 28 -7.92 -14.23 -16.32
CA GLU A 28 -8.19 -14.73 -17.68
C GLU A 28 -6.97 -15.47 -18.28
N TYR A 29 -5.76 -14.95 -18.08
CA TYR A 29 -4.53 -15.46 -18.71
C TYR A 29 -3.62 -16.27 -17.76
N GLY A 30 -4.00 -16.40 -16.48
CA GLY A 30 -3.22 -17.05 -15.43
C GLY A 30 -2.05 -16.21 -14.88
N THR A 31 -1.22 -15.64 -15.76
CA THR A 31 -0.06 -14.80 -15.40
C THR A 31 0.05 -13.55 -16.28
N LEU A 32 0.75 -12.53 -15.79
CA LEU A 32 0.99 -11.32 -16.59
C LEU A 32 1.99 -11.53 -17.74
N THR A 33 2.87 -12.51 -17.63
CA THR A 33 3.80 -12.90 -18.72
C THR A 33 3.05 -13.57 -19.87
N ALA A 34 2.13 -14.50 -19.58
CA ALA A 34 1.26 -15.11 -20.59
C ALA A 34 0.35 -14.08 -21.28
N LEU A 35 -0.14 -13.11 -20.49
CA LEU A 35 -0.88 -11.97 -20.98
C LEU A 35 -0.03 -11.15 -21.97
N GLN A 36 1.22 -10.81 -21.66
CA GLN A 36 2.11 -10.05 -22.55
C GLN A 36 2.26 -10.72 -23.93
N SER A 37 2.52 -12.04 -23.97
CA SER A 37 2.65 -12.79 -25.23
C SER A 37 1.35 -12.86 -26.04
N SER A 38 0.19 -12.77 -25.38
CA SER A 38 -1.13 -12.83 -26.02
C SER A 38 -1.57 -11.44 -26.51
N LEU A 39 -1.30 -10.40 -25.73
CA LEU A 39 -1.63 -9.01 -26.01
C LEU A 39 -0.92 -8.45 -27.24
N GLN A 40 0.32 -8.88 -27.50
CA GLN A 40 1.04 -8.50 -28.72
C GLN A 40 0.32 -8.94 -30.00
N ARG A 41 -0.58 -9.93 -29.92
CA ARG A 41 -1.32 -10.48 -31.08
C ARG A 41 -2.72 -9.89 -31.24
N GLU A 42 -3.39 -9.47 -30.16
CA GLU A 42 -4.81 -9.07 -30.19
C GLU A 42 -5.11 -7.69 -29.55
N LEU A 43 -4.23 -6.70 -29.72
CA LEU A 43 -4.29 -5.40 -29.02
C LEU A 43 -5.67 -4.70 -29.10
N LYS A 44 -6.38 -4.81 -30.22
CA LYS A 44 -7.68 -4.14 -30.46
C LYS A 44 -8.81 -4.60 -29.52
N ARG A 45 -8.68 -5.77 -28.88
CA ARG A 45 -9.71 -6.36 -28.01
C ARG A 45 -9.78 -5.73 -26.61
N TYR A 46 -8.78 -4.92 -26.24
CA TYR A 46 -8.60 -4.47 -24.86
C TYR A 46 -9.06 -3.03 -24.64
N PRO A 47 -9.35 -2.62 -23.40
CA PRO A 47 -9.64 -1.22 -23.09
C PRO A 47 -8.51 -0.29 -23.54
N GLY A 48 -8.85 0.91 -24.03
CA GLY A 48 -7.89 1.90 -24.55
C GLY A 48 -6.68 2.18 -23.65
N PRO A 49 -6.83 2.31 -22.31
CA PRO A 49 -5.68 2.45 -21.41
C PRO A 49 -4.69 1.29 -21.51
N LEU A 50 -5.18 0.05 -21.55
CA LEU A 50 -4.29 -1.10 -21.65
C LEU A 50 -3.57 -1.12 -23.00
N GLN A 51 -4.25 -0.76 -24.09
CA GLN A 51 -3.62 -0.67 -25.41
C GLN A 51 -2.44 0.30 -25.41
N ARG A 52 -2.63 1.49 -24.83
CA ARG A 52 -1.56 2.49 -24.69
C ARG A 52 -0.43 2.02 -23.79
N GLY A 53 -0.77 1.42 -22.64
CA GLY A 53 0.23 0.89 -21.72
C GLY A 53 1.11 -0.18 -22.36
N LEU A 54 0.56 -0.95 -23.30
CA LEU A 54 1.31 -1.95 -24.04
C LEU A 54 2.13 -1.37 -25.18
N ALA A 55 1.58 -0.39 -25.90
CA ALA A 55 2.33 0.34 -26.92
C ALA A 55 3.56 1.03 -26.31
N SER A 56 3.44 1.51 -25.07
CA SER A 56 4.51 2.16 -24.30
C SER A 56 5.24 1.20 -23.34
N LEU A 57 5.06 -0.12 -23.49
CA LEU A 57 5.57 -1.10 -22.52
C LEU A 57 7.09 -1.01 -22.29
N PRO A 58 7.95 -0.82 -23.32
CA PRO A 58 9.40 -0.67 -23.08
C PRO A 58 9.73 0.47 -22.11
N ALA A 59 9.14 1.66 -22.29
CA ALA A 59 9.36 2.79 -21.39
C ALA A 59 8.80 2.54 -19.98
N HIS A 60 7.64 1.89 -19.88
CA HIS A 60 7.06 1.50 -18.59
C HIS A 60 7.89 0.45 -17.86
N LEU A 61 8.54 -0.46 -18.59
CA LEU A 61 9.46 -1.45 -18.04
C LEU A 61 10.72 -0.80 -17.45
N GLU A 62 11.32 0.17 -18.16
CA GLU A 62 12.44 0.95 -17.63
C GLU A 62 12.06 1.70 -16.34
N LYS A 63 10.88 2.33 -16.33
CA LYS A 63 10.35 2.99 -15.13
C LYS A 63 10.09 2.00 -13.99
N ALA A 64 9.57 0.81 -14.30
CA ALA A 64 9.36 -0.25 -13.32
C ALA A 64 10.67 -0.72 -12.71
N ASP A 65 11.74 -0.83 -13.50
CA ASP A 65 13.07 -1.19 -13.00
C ASP A 65 13.59 -0.15 -11.99
N LEU A 66 13.45 1.14 -12.29
CA LEU A 66 13.81 2.22 -11.36
C LEU A 66 13.00 2.17 -10.05
N ILE A 67 11.70 1.89 -10.14
CA ILE A 67 10.83 1.71 -8.99
C ILE A 67 11.29 0.52 -8.14
N LEU A 68 11.52 -0.64 -8.76
CA LEU A 68 11.94 -1.86 -8.07
C LEU A 68 13.33 -1.72 -7.44
N GLN A 69 14.27 -1.07 -8.13
CA GLN A 69 15.59 -0.73 -7.58
C GLN A 69 15.48 0.20 -6.37
N THR A 70 14.62 1.22 -6.46
CA THR A 70 14.34 2.11 -5.32
C THR A 70 13.72 1.36 -4.15
N CYS A 71 12.79 0.45 -4.42
CA CYS A 71 12.19 -0.40 -3.41
C CYS A 71 13.25 -1.24 -2.69
N GLN A 72 14.12 -1.91 -3.46
CA GLN A 72 15.21 -2.71 -2.92
C GLN A 72 16.16 -1.86 -2.05
N ARG A 73 16.60 -0.70 -2.55
CA ARG A 73 17.51 0.21 -1.84
C ARG A 73 16.93 0.73 -0.52
N LEU A 74 15.61 0.93 -0.47
CA LEU A 74 14.92 1.49 0.69
C LEU A 74 14.27 0.43 1.60
N ASN A 75 14.53 -0.86 1.36
CA ASN A 75 13.90 -2.00 2.05
C ASN A 75 12.36 -1.95 2.02
N ILE A 76 11.82 -1.57 0.86
CA ILE A 76 10.39 -1.60 0.57
C ILE A 76 10.10 -2.91 -0.16
N GLN A 77 9.22 -3.71 0.41
CA GLN A 77 8.69 -4.92 -0.19
C GLN A 77 7.56 -4.53 -1.14
N VAL A 78 7.53 -5.16 -2.32
CA VAL A 78 6.44 -5.04 -3.28
C VAL A 78 5.60 -6.30 -3.19
N VAL A 79 4.39 -6.16 -2.67
CA VAL A 79 3.48 -7.27 -2.32
C VAL A 79 2.33 -7.25 -3.33
N PRO A 80 2.41 -8.05 -4.42
CA PRO A 80 1.31 -8.16 -5.36
C PRO A 80 0.13 -8.89 -4.72
N TYR A 81 -1.07 -8.71 -5.27
CA TYR A 81 -2.28 -9.26 -4.66
C TYR A 81 -2.35 -10.79 -4.59
N TRP A 82 -1.55 -11.50 -5.39
CA TRP A 82 -1.45 -12.96 -5.34
C TRP A 82 -0.40 -13.46 -4.35
N ASP A 83 0.28 -12.57 -3.64
CA ASP A 83 1.19 -12.94 -2.57
C ASP A 83 0.41 -13.28 -1.30
N LYS A 84 0.80 -14.34 -0.60
CA LYS A 84 0.19 -14.78 0.67
C LYS A 84 0.20 -13.72 1.78
N ARG A 85 1.08 -12.71 1.66
CA ARG A 85 1.18 -11.57 2.60
C ARG A 85 0.14 -10.49 2.32
N PHE A 86 -0.51 -10.51 1.17
CA PHE A 86 -1.52 -9.52 0.83
C PHE A 86 -2.76 -9.69 1.75
N PRO A 87 -3.27 -8.63 2.39
CA PRO A 87 -4.39 -8.75 3.32
C PRO A 87 -5.69 -9.19 2.62
N VAL A 88 -6.25 -10.32 3.04
CA VAL A 88 -7.48 -10.91 2.45
C VAL A 88 -8.65 -9.92 2.47
N LEU A 89 -8.86 -9.18 3.56
CA LEU A 89 -9.94 -8.19 3.67
C LEU A 89 -9.83 -7.06 2.62
N LEU A 90 -8.62 -6.75 2.10
CA LEU A 90 -8.48 -5.76 1.04
C LEU A 90 -8.96 -6.26 -0.31
N GLU A 91 -9.15 -7.58 -0.50
CA GLU A 91 -9.75 -8.13 -1.71
C GLU A 91 -11.25 -7.81 -1.82
N GLU A 92 -11.92 -7.59 -0.69
CA GLU A 92 -13.35 -7.23 -0.61
C GLU A 92 -13.60 -5.73 -0.88
N ALA A 93 -12.55 -4.92 -0.95
CA ALA A 93 -12.66 -3.49 -1.19
C ALA A 93 -13.31 -3.19 -2.56
N VAL A 94 -14.03 -2.07 -2.66
CA VAL A 94 -14.67 -1.65 -3.92
C VAL A 94 -13.67 -1.52 -5.05
N GLN A 95 -12.44 -1.05 -4.78
CA GLN A 95 -11.34 -0.96 -5.73
C GLN A 95 -10.07 -1.54 -5.08
N PRO A 96 -9.88 -2.87 -5.13
CA PRO A 96 -8.80 -3.49 -4.40
C PRO A 96 -7.47 -3.22 -5.12
N PRO A 97 -6.41 -2.81 -4.39
CA PRO A 97 -5.11 -2.54 -5.00
C PRO A 97 -4.55 -3.80 -5.66
N ALA A 98 -3.86 -3.68 -6.79
CA ALA A 98 -3.16 -4.83 -7.38
C ALA A 98 -1.79 -5.09 -6.73
N VAL A 99 -1.24 -4.09 -6.05
CA VAL A 99 0.06 -4.15 -5.37
C VAL A 99 0.05 -3.26 -4.15
N LEU A 100 0.75 -3.68 -3.09
CA LEU A 100 1.09 -2.86 -1.95
C LEU A 100 2.60 -2.71 -1.86
N TYR A 101 3.05 -1.48 -1.62
CA TYR A 101 4.41 -1.17 -1.18
C TYR A 101 4.42 -1.18 0.34
N VAL A 102 5.35 -1.92 0.92
CA VAL A 102 5.39 -2.21 2.36
C VAL A 102 6.79 -2.00 2.89
N LYS A 103 6.96 -1.18 3.92
CA LYS A 103 8.21 -1.04 4.65
C LYS A 103 8.00 -1.47 6.10
N GLY A 104 8.81 -2.39 6.60
CA GLY A 104 8.60 -3.06 7.90
C GLY A 104 7.89 -4.41 7.75
N THR A 105 7.18 -4.83 8.79
CA THR A 105 6.55 -6.16 8.88
C THR A 105 5.04 -6.09 8.72
N LEU A 106 4.54 -6.44 7.52
CA LEU A 106 3.10 -6.59 7.23
C LEU A 106 2.62 -7.99 7.66
N SER A 107 2.61 -8.24 8.98
CA SER A 107 2.12 -9.51 9.52
C SER A 107 0.88 -9.29 10.36
N LEU A 108 -0.28 -9.47 9.73
CA LEU A 108 -1.56 -9.50 10.42
C LEU A 108 -1.82 -10.84 11.10
N SER A 109 -1.10 -11.93 10.78
CA SER A 109 -1.05 -13.24 11.49
C SER A 109 -2.33 -13.71 12.20
N GLY A 110 -3.52 -13.53 11.62
CA GLY A 110 -4.78 -13.91 12.27
C GLY A 110 -5.22 -13.03 13.44
N TYR A 111 -4.56 -11.90 13.67
CA TYR A 111 -5.00 -10.86 14.60
C TYR A 111 -6.06 -9.98 13.93
N PRO A 112 -7.13 -9.62 14.66
CA PRO A 112 -8.07 -8.60 14.19
C PRO A 112 -7.33 -7.26 14.02
N ALA A 113 -7.76 -6.48 13.03
CA ALA A 113 -7.26 -5.13 12.80
C ALA A 113 -8.40 -4.14 12.84
N VAL A 114 -8.18 -2.97 13.45
CA VAL A 114 -9.17 -1.90 13.52
C VAL A 114 -8.57 -0.62 12.96
N ALA A 115 -9.31 0.00 12.02
CA ALA A 115 -8.99 1.32 11.52
C ALA A 115 -9.41 2.39 12.54
N VAL A 116 -8.48 3.25 12.95
CA VAL A 116 -8.75 4.39 13.82
C VAL A 116 -8.52 5.66 13.01
N VAL A 117 -9.58 6.43 12.79
CA VAL A 117 -9.57 7.64 11.96
C VAL A 117 -10.24 8.80 12.71
N GLY A 118 -9.85 10.04 12.40
CA GLY A 118 -10.55 11.19 12.94
C GLY A 118 -9.98 12.54 12.54
N THR A 119 -10.37 13.59 13.26
CA THR A 119 -9.97 14.96 12.95
C THR A 119 -8.46 15.19 13.10
N ARG A 120 -7.92 16.04 12.22
CA ARG A 120 -6.53 16.54 12.30
C ARG A 120 -6.30 17.53 13.45
N LYS A 121 -7.37 18.06 14.04
CA LYS A 121 -7.35 19.02 15.15
C LYS A 121 -8.29 18.57 16.27
N PRO A 122 -7.93 17.50 17.00
CA PRO A 122 -8.80 16.95 18.04
C PRO A 122 -8.82 17.83 19.29
N SER A 123 -9.93 17.77 20.02
CA SER A 123 -10.02 18.32 21.37
C SER A 123 -9.22 17.45 22.35
N ALA A 124 -8.94 17.98 23.55
CA ALA A 124 -8.34 17.20 24.63
C ALA A 124 -9.18 15.96 24.98
N TYR A 125 -10.51 16.06 24.90
CA TYR A 125 -11.40 14.91 25.07
C TYR A 125 -11.19 13.85 23.98
N GLY A 126 -11.15 14.26 22.70
CA GLY A 126 -10.93 13.32 21.59
C GLY A 126 -9.60 12.56 21.70
N LEU A 127 -8.54 13.23 22.16
CA LEU A 127 -7.25 12.59 22.42
C LEU A 127 -7.32 11.56 23.57
N ARG A 128 -8.05 11.86 24.65
CA ARG A 128 -8.26 10.92 25.77
C ARG A 128 -9.12 9.73 25.37
N ALA A 129 -10.21 9.97 24.65
CA ALA A 129 -11.09 8.91 24.16
C ALA A 129 -10.33 7.97 23.22
N THR A 130 -9.52 8.52 22.30
CA THR A 130 -8.67 7.71 21.41
C THR A 130 -7.68 6.86 22.19
N ALA A 131 -7.03 7.42 23.21
CA ALA A 131 -6.13 6.65 24.06
C ALA A 131 -6.86 5.49 24.73
N HIS A 132 -7.98 5.79 25.37
CA HIS A 132 -8.79 4.79 26.09
C HIS A 132 -9.19 3.61 25.20
N PHE A 133 -9.74 3.87 24.00
CA PHE A 133 -10.16 2.80 23.10
C PHE A 133 -8.96 2.04 22.52
N VAL A 134 -7.90 2.73 22.13
CA VAL A 134 -6.71 2.08 21.54
C VAL A 134 -6.01 1.20 22.57
N GLU A 135 -5.88 1.65 23.82
CA GLU A 135 -5.35 0.85 24.93
C GLU A 135 -6.14 -0.45 25.10
N ALA A 136 -7.46 -0.37 25.16
CA ALA A 136 -8.33 -1.53 25.30
C ALA A 136 -8.21 -2.50 24.12
N LEU A 137 -8.14 -1.99 22.88
CA LEU A 137 -7.99 -2.82 21.68
C LEU A 137 -6.63 -3.52 21.65
N VAL A 138 -5.55 -2.79 21.94
CA VAL A 138 -4.20 -3.35 21.95
C VAL A 138 -4.03 -4.41 23.04
N ALA A 139 -4.65 -4.22 24.21
CA ALA A 139 -4.68 -5.23 25.26
C ALA A 139 -5.32 -6.57 24.80
N GLN A 140 -6.19 -6.53 23.80
CA GLN A 140 -6.80 -7.72 23.16
C GLN A 140 -6.00 -8.22 21.95
N GLY A 141 -4.80 -7.70 21.71
CA GLY A 141 -3.96 -8.07 20.57
C GLY A 141 -4.42 -7.52 19.22
N VAL A 142 -5.34 -6.54 19.21
CA VAL A 142 -5.82 -5.91 17.97
C VAL A 142 -4.73 -5.04 17.35
N VAL A 143 -4.53 -5.17 16.03
CA VAL A 143 -3.63 -4.31 15.25
C VAL A 143 -4.31 -2.98 14.93
N ILE A 144 -3.65 -1.87 15.25
CA ILE A 144 -4.17 -0.53 14.95
C ILE A 144 -3.74 -0.09 13.56
N VAL A 145 -4.69 0.25 12.70
CA VAL A 145 -4.44 0.77 11.35
C VAL A 145 -4.86 2.23 11.27
N SER A 146 -4.01 3.12 10.77
CA SER A 146 -4.35 4.54 10.62
C SER A 146 -3.49 5.23 9.56
N GLY A 147 -3.76 6.51 9.25
CA GLY A 147 -3.17 7.22 8.11
C GLY A 147 -1.91 8.04 8.40
N LEU A 148 -1.40 8.00 9.65
CA LEU A 148 -0.29 8.85 10.13
C LEU A 148 -0.54 10.37 10.01
N ALA A 149 -1.78 10.80 9.77
CA ALA A 149 -2.12 12.22 9.73
C ALA A 149 -1.97 12.88 11.11
N TYR A 150 -2.06 14.21 11.15
CA TYR A 150 -2.18 14.96 12.41
C TYR A 150 -3.41 14.51 13.21
N GLY A 151 -3.38 14.76 14.52
CA GLY A 151 -4.53 14.54 15.39
C GLY A 151 -4.74 13.08 15.75
N ILE A 152 -5.95 12.57 15.47
CA ILE A 152 -6.40 11.25 15.92
C ILE A 152 -5.49 10.12 15.41
N ASP A 153 -5.09 10.15 14.15
CA ASP A 153 -4.24 9.12 13.55
C ASP A 153 -2.89 9.00 14.28
N ALA A 154 -2.19 10.12 14.45
CA ALA A 154 -0.94 10.15 15.21
C ALA A 154 -1.12 9.66 16.65
N LYS A 155 -2.20 10.07 17.32
CA LYS A 155 -2.50 9.64 18.69
C LYS A 155 -2.75 8.13 18.75
N ALA A 156 -3.45 7.55 17.79
CA ALA A 156 -3.71 6.12 17.74
C ALA A 156 -2.41 5.31 17.61
N HIS A 157 -1.52 5.69 16.69
CA HIS A 157 -0.21 5.04 16.56
C HIS A 157 0.65 5.18 17.82
N GLN A 158 0.70 6.38 18.41
CA GLN A 158 1.47 6.64 19.63
C GLN A 158 1.03 5.74 20.78
N VAL A 159 -0.28 5.66 21.00
CA VAL A 159 -0.84 4.85 22.09
C VAL A 159 -0.60 3.37 21.82
N ALA A 160 -0.78 2.91 20.58
CA ALA A 160 -0.51 1.52 20.22
C ALA A 160 0.94 1.12 20.53
N LEU A 161 1.90 1.96 20.17
CA LEU A 161 3.32 1.74 20.47
C LEU A 161 3.62 1.80 21.98
N GLN A 162 3.03 2.75 22.71
CA GLN A 162 3.20 2.88 24.16
C GLN A 162 2.73 1.64 24.92
N GLN A 163 1.70 0.96 24.40
CA GLN A 163 1.17 -0.28 24.97
C GLN A 163 1.87 -1.54 24.44
N GLY A 164 2.97 -1.40 23.69
CA GLY A 164 3.69 -2.53 23.09
C GLY A 164 2.90 -3.26 21.99
N GLY A 165 1.86 -2.64 21.46
CA GLY A 165 1.00 -3.18 20.41
C GLY A 165 1.58 -3.04 19.01
N LYS A 166 0.92 -3.70 18.05
CA LYS A 166 1.24 -3.59 16.62
C LYS A 166 0.44 -2.47 15.96
N THR A 167 1.06 -1.79 15.00
CA THR A 167 0.34 -0.76 14.24
C THR A 167 0.83 -0.61 12.81
N LEU A 168 -0.08 -0.30 11.88
CA LEU A 168 0.17 -0.13 10.45
C LEU A 168 -0.21 1.28 10.00
N ALA A 169 0.73 2.01 9.40
CA ALA A 169 0.48 3.31 8.81
C ALA A 169 0.19 3.19 7.31
N VAL A 170 -1.01 3.59 6.88
CA VAL A 170 -1.41 3.60 5.47
C VAL A 170 -1.16 5.00 4.90
N LEU A 171 -0.19 5.13 4.01
CA LEU A 171 0.28 6.42 3.50
C LEU A 171 -0.28 6.72 2.11
N ALA A 172 -0.66 7.97 1.88
CA ALA A 172 -1.22 8.45 0.62
C ALA A 172 -0.15 8.94 -0.39
N HIS A 173 1.07 8.41 -0.28
CA HIS A 173 2.22 8.76 -1.12
C HIS A 173 3.24 7.62 -1.16
N GLY A 174 4.29 7.74 -1.97
CA GLY A 174 5.38 6.78 -2.04
C GLY A 174 6.13 6.65 -0.70
N LEU A 175 6.64 5.45 -0.40
CA LEU A 175 7.35 5.16 0.86
C LEU A 175 8.82 5.65 0.87
N ASP A 176 9.23 6.45 -0.12
CA ASP A 176 10.51 7.16 -0.20
C ASP A 176 10.57 8.41 0.68
N ARG A 177 9.43 8.87 1.20
CA ARG A 177 9.31 10.05 2.05
C ARG A 177 8.28 9.80 3.15
N ILE A 178 8.31 10.63 4.19
CA ILE A 178 7.28 10.67 5.24
C ILE A 178 6.56 12.00 5.21
N TYR A 179 5.24 11.95 5.25
CA TYR A 179 4.38 13.11 5.48
C TYR A 179 3.32 12.81 6.56
N PRO A 180 3.03 13.75 7.46
CA PRO A 180 3.74 15.02 7.65
C PRO A 180 5.16 14.81 8.19
N SER A 181 6.10 15.70 7.83
CA SER A 181 7.51 15.60 8.24
C SER A 181 7.68 15.65 9.77
N ALA A 182 6.79 16.34 10.48
CA ALA A 182 6.72 16.38 11.93
C ALA A 182 6.55 14.99 12.57
N HIS A 183 5.97 14.02 11.85
CA HIS A 183 5.76 12.66 12.34
C HIS A 183 6.89 11.70 11.99
N LYS A 184 8.03 12.17 11.47
CA LYS A 184 9.14 11.30 11.07
C LYS A 184 9.55 10.30 12.16
N ARG A 185 9.73 10.77 13.40
CA ARG A 185 10.09 9.91 14.55
C ARG A 185 9.02 8.87 14.86
N LEU A 186 7.75 9.28 14.83
CA LEU A 186 6.62 8.36 15.04
C LEU A 186 6.57 7.31 13.93
N ALA A 187 6.71 7.72 12.67
CA ALA A 187 6.76 6.82 11.54
C ALA A 187 7.89 5.79 11.71
N GLU A 188 9.10 6.24 12.04
CA GLU A 188 10.25 5.35 12.26
C GLU A 188 9.99 4.35 13.40
N ALA A 189 9.36 4.80 14.49
CA ALA A 189 8.98 3.93 15.60
C ALA A 189 7.95 2.85 15.19
N ILE A 190 7.03 3.15 14.26
CA ILE A 190 6.07 2.17 13.72
C ILE A 190 6.78 0.98 13.06
N LEU A 191 7.93 1.20 12.39
CA LEU A 191 8.65 0.11 11.72
C LEU A 191 9.17 -0.96 12.69
N ALA A 192 9.35 -0.62 13.96
CA ALA A 192 9.75 -1.58 14.99
C ALA A 192 8.61 -2.52 15.42
N ALA A 193 7.35 -2.10 15.24
CA ALA A 193 6.16 -2.83 15.72
C ALA A 193 5.15 -3.18 14.60
N GLY A 194 5.46 -2.84 13.35
CA GLY A 194 4.55 -3.04 12.23
C GLY A 194 5.15 -2.52 10.92
N ALA A 195 4.37 -1.78 10.15
CA ALA A 195 4.78 -1.37 8.80
C ALA A 195 4.16 -0.05 8.35
N TRP A 196 4.82 0.58 7.37
CA TRP A 196 4.20 1.53 6.46
C TRP A 196 3.69 0.78 5.24
N VAL A 197 2.52 1.16 4.77
CA VAL A 197 1.82 0.55 3.64
C VAL A 197 1.36 1.64 2.70
N SER A 198 1.52 1.46 1.39
CA SER A 198 1.03 2.38 0.38
C SER A 198 0.67 1.63 -0.90
N GLU A 199 -0.34 2.12 -1.64
CA GLU A 199 -0.60 1.67 -3.01
C GLU A 199 0.28 2.43 -4.03
N TYR A 200 0.90 3.53 -3.59
CA TYR A 200 1.68 4.39 -4.46
C TYR A 200 3.16 3.95 -4.53
N PRO A 201 3.74 3.85 -5.73
CA PRO A 201 5.16 3.56 -5.88
C PRO A 201 6.03 4.67 -5.28
N PRO A 202 7.29 4.36 -4.92
CA PRO A 202 8.29 5.38 -4.63
C PRO A 202 8.34 6.48 -5.71
N GLY A 203 8.51 7.73 -5.28
CA GLY A 203 8.51 8.91 -6.13
C GLY A 203 7.15 9.56 -6.31
N THR A 204 6.05 8.90 -5.92
CA THR A 204 4.72 9.51 -5.90
C THR A 204 4.60 10.50 -4.73
N GLY A 205 4.31 11.76 -5.06
CA GLY A 205 4.03 12.80 -4.08
C GLY A 205 2.62 12.70 -3.49
N LEU A 206 2.29 13.62 -2.59
CA LEU A 206 0.91 13.80 -2.15
C LEU A 206 0.10 14.42 -3.28
N HIS A 207 -1.02 13.81 -3.63
CA HIS A 207 -2.03 14.51 -4.39
C HIS A 207 -2.78 15.46 -3.44
N PRO A 208 -3.02 16.73 -3.82
CA PRO A 208 -3.94 17.58 -3.06
C PRO A 208 -5.30 16.87 -2.98
N LEU A 209 -5.87 16.83 -1.76
CA LEU A 209 -7.26 16.43 -1.54
C LEU A 209 -8.21 17.53 -2.01
#